data_AF-A0A160JH15-F1
#
_entry.id   AF-A0A160JH15-F1
#
_cell.length_a   1.000
_cell.length_b   1.000
_cell.length_c   1.000
_cell.angle_alpha   90.00
_cell.angle_beta   90.00
_cell.angle_gamma   90.00
#
_symmetry.space_group_name_H-M   'P 1'
#
loop_
_entity.id
_entity.type
_entity.pdbx_description
1 polymer ?
#
loop_
_entity_poly.entity_id
_entity_poly.type
_entity_poly.pdbx_seq_one_letter_code
_entity_poly.pdbx_strand_id
1 'polypeptide(L)'
;MNDNREILDLANRFESIATDGFEGRPYRTALAGLARHVRSHAGLAPQVAHVLGVMIRLIGESDPEGRFAAKIAILHEAVELLTEG
;
A
#
# COMPACT_ATOMS: atom_id res chain seq x y z
N MET A 1 12.76 17.34 -7.68
CA MET A 1 13.30 17.15 -6.30
C MET A 1 12.17 17.18 -5.25
N ASN A 2 11.16 16.32 -5.39
CA ASN A 2 10.31 15.96 -4.26
C ASN A 2 9.70 14.55 -4.38
N ASP A 3 10.27 13.73 -5.23
CA ASP A 3 9.75 12.42 -5.66
C ASP A 3 9.64 11.48 -4.45
N ASN A 4 10.62 11.50 -3.52
CA ASN A 4 10.57 10.71 -2.30
C ASN A 4 9.41 11.09 -1.37
N ARG A 5 9.09 12.39 -1.25
CA ARG A 5 7.98 12.83 -0.40
C ARG A 5 6.64 12.40 -1.01
N GLU A 6 6.53 12.48 -2.32
CA GLU A 6 5.35 12.02 -3.05
C GLU A 6 5.16 10.50 -2.94
N ILE A 7 6.24 9.72 -3.09
CA ILE A 7 6.21 8.26 -2.92
C ILE A 7 5.76 7.88 -1.51
N LEU A 8 6.30 8.55 -0.47
CA LEU A 8 5.90 8.31 0.90
C LEU A 8 4.44 8.72 1.16
N ASP A 9 3.98 9.84 0.60
CA ASP A 9 2.57 10.27 0.72
C ASP A 9 1.63 9.23 0.09
N LEU A 10 1.99 8.70 -1.09
CA LEU A 10 1.22 7.66 -1.76
C LEU A 10 1.22 6.34 -0.97
N ALA A 11 2.36 5.93 -0.43
CA ALA A 11 2.45 4.74 0.42
C ALA A 11 1.59 4.89 1.70
N ASN A 12 1.62 6.06 2.34
CA ASN A 12 0.79 6.36 3.50
C ASN A 12 -0.71 6.34 3.17
N ARG A 13 -1.11 6.77 1.96
CA ARG A 13 -2.51 6.67 1.50
C ARG A 13 -2.95 5.22 1.32
N PHE A 14 -2.10 4.36 0.78
CA PHE A 14 -2.36 2.91 0.73
C PHE A 14 -2.49 2.33 2.14
N GLU A 15 -1.64 2.74 3.07
CA GLU A 15 -1.72 2.33 4.47
C GLU A 15 -3.03 2.78 5.14
N SER A 16 -3.48 4.00 4.87
CA SER A 16 -4.77 4.50 5.35
C SER A 16 -5.92 3.64 4.83
N ILE A 17 -5.93 3.31 3.54
CA ILE A 17 -6.95 2.42 2.92
C ILE A 17 -6.90 1.03 3.55
N ALA A 18 -5.70 0.48 3.80
CA ALA A 18 -5.53 -0.80 4.46
C ALA A 18 -6.02 -0.77 5.92
N THR A 19 -5.87 0.36 6.61
CA THR A 19 -6.39 0.57 7.96
C THR A 19 -7.91 0.62 7.95
N ASP A 20 -8.53 1.36 7.02
CA ASP A 20 -9.98 1.35 6.84
C ASP A 20 -10.51 -0.08 6.58
N GLY A 21 -9.85 -0.85 5.71
CA GLY A 21 -10.22 -2.23 5.43
C GLY A 21 -10.02 -3.18 6.61
N PHE A 22 -8.96 -3.00 7.39
CA PHE A 22 -8.72 -3.70 8.65
C PHE A 22 -9.82 -3.42 9.69
N GLU A 23 -10.35 -2.19 9.74
CA GLU A 23 -11.51 -1.80 10.56
C GLU A 23 -12.85 -2.30 10.01
N GLY A 24 -12.86 -3.06 8.91
CA GLY A 24 -14.07 -3.62 8.31
C GLY A 24 -14.80 -2.70 7.34
N ARG A 25 -14.19 -1.58 6.93
CA ARG A 25 -14.77 -0.67 5.94
C ARG A 25 -14.51 -1.16 4.51
N PRO A 26 -15.38 -0.81 3.53
CA PRO A 26 -15.11 -1.12 2.13
C PRO A 26 -13.85 -0.40 1.62
N TYR A 27 -12.85 -1.16 1.17
CA TYR A 27 -11.55 -0.59 0.74
C TYR A 27 -11.24 -0.81 -0.75
N ARG A 28 -11.76 -1.87 -1.38
CA ARG A 28 -11.34 -2.33 -2.73
C ARG A 28 -11.40 -1.26 -3.81
N THR A 29 -12.48 -0.46 -3.86
CA THR A 29 -12.62 0.60 -4.86
C THR A 29 -11.59 1.72 -4.67
N ALA A 30 -11.34 2.12 -3.42
CA ALA A 30 -10.32 3.12 -3.11
C ALA A 30 -8.92 2.60 -3.43
N LEU A 31 -8.64 1.34 -3.09
CA LEU A 31 -7.38 0.67 -3.37
C LEU A 31 -7.08 0.62 -4.88
N ALA A 32 -8.04 0.12 -5.67
CA ALA A 32 -7.91 0.04 -7.12
C ALA A 32 -7.80 1.43 -7.78
N GLY A 33 -8.52 2.43 -7.25
CA GLY A 33 -8.47 3.81 -7.71
C GLY A 33 -7.09 4.43 -7.51
N LEU A 34 -6.52 4.27 -6.32
CA LEU A 34 -5.17 4.77 -6.01
C LEU A 34 -4.11 4.05 -6.84
N ALA A 35 -4.18 2.72 -6.97
CA ALA A 35 -3.24 1.96 -7.80
C ALA A 35 -3.29 2.37 -9.28
N ARG A 36 -4.47 2.66 -9.83
CA ARG A 36 -4.61 3.20 -11.19
C ARG A 36 -3.97 4.58 -11.31
N HIS A 37 -4.17 5.46 -10.34
CA HIS A 37 -3.56 6.79 -10.31
C HIS A 37 -2.04 6.71 -10.24
N VAL A 38 -1.47 5.83 -9.41
CA VAL A 38 -0.01 5.67 -9.33
C VAL A 38 0.55 5.11 -10.65
N ARG A 39 -0.11 4.10 -11.25
CA ARG A 39 0.31 3.52 -12.53
C ARG A 39 0.25 4.50 -13.71
N SER A 40 -0.58 5.55 -13.66
CA SER A 40 -0.58 6.57 -14.71
C SER A 40 0.65 7.47 -14.72
N HIS A 41 1.52 7.37 -13.70
CA HIS A 41 2.76 8.13 -13.58
C HIS A 41 3.97 7.22 -13.82
N ALA A 42 4.73 7.50 -14.86
CA ALA A 42 5.87 6.67 -15.27
C ALA A 42 6.91 6.54 -14.14
N GLY A 43 7.28 5.29 -13.83
CA GLY A 43 8.31 4.99 -12.83
C GLY A 43 7.86 5.10 -11.37
N LEU A 44 6.63 5.53 -11.08
CA LEU A 44 6.16 5.73 -9.71
C LEU A 44 5.66 4.43 -9.05
N ALA A 45 4.96 3.59 -9.82
CA ALA A 45 4.44 2.30 -9.35
C ALA A 45 5.49 1.37 -8.71
N PRO A 46 6.66 1.09 -9.34
CA PRO A 46 7.67 0.23 -8.72
C PRO A 46 8.27 0.84 -7.45
N GLN A 47 8.38 2.17 -7.37
CA GLN A 47 8.92 2.84 -6.19
C GLN A 47 7.95 2.80 -5.01
N VAL A 48 6.65 3.04 -5.26
CA VAL A 48 5.61 2.90 -4.23
C VAL A 48 5.47 1.45 -3.78
N ALA A 49 5.48 0.49 -4.70
CA ALA A 49 5.45 -0.94 -4.37
C ALA A 49 6.64 -1.35 -3.47
N HIS A 50 7.84 -0.82 -3.74
CA HIS A 50 9.00 -1.05 -2.89
C HIS A 50 8.79 -0.54 -1.46
N VAL A 51 8.30 0.70 -1.29
CA VAL A 51 8.01 1.27 0.03
C VAL A 51 6.95 0.47 0.77
N LEU A 52 5.88 0.04 0.08
CA LEU A 52 4.85 -0.82 0.68
C LEU A 52 5.43 -2.16 1.15
N GLY A 53 6.35 -2.76 0.38
CA GLY A 53 7.07 -3.97 0.79
C GLY A 53 7.88 -3.77 2.08
N VAL A 54 8.52 -2.60 2.26
CA VAL A 54 9.21 -2.25 3.51
C VAL A 54 8.22 -2.10 4.66
N MET A 55 7.09 -1.42 4.45
CA MET A 55 6.05 -1.25 5.48
C MET A 55 5.46 -2.59 5.93
N ILE A 56 5.14 -3.48 4.99
CA ILE A 56 4.64 -4.83 5.29
C ILE A 56 5.61 -5.57 6.21
N ARG A 57 6.91 -5.55 5.88
CA ARG A 57 7.94 -6.18 6.71
C ARG A 57 7.96 -5.59 8.13
N LEU A 58 7.97 -4.27 8.24
CA LEU A 58 8.02 -3.57 9.54
C LEU A 58 6.80 -3.88 10.40
N ILE A 59 5.59 -3.93 9.81
CA ILE A 59 4.36 -4.29 10.52
C ILE A 59 4.45 -5.75 11.00
N GLY A 60 4.89 -6.67 10.15
CA GLY A 60 5.05 -8.08 10.50
C GLY A 60 6.08 -8.32 11.62
N GLU A 61 7.22 -7.64 11.57
CA GLU A 61 8.25 -7.70 12.61
C GLU A 61 7.76 -7.13 13.95
N SER A 62 6.87 -6.12 13.91
CA SER A 62 6.33 -5.46 15.10
C SER A 62 5.13 -6.20 15.73
N ASP A 63 4.59 -7.21 15.06
CA ASP A 63 3.34 -7.88 15.45
C ASP A 63 3.43 -9.41 15.33
N PRO A 64 4.22 -10.07 16.19
CA PRO A 64 4.42 -11.53 16.15
C PRO A 64 3.14 -12.34 16.41
N GLU A 65 2.11 -11.71 16.99
CA GLU A 65 0.80 -12.30 17.25
C GLU A 65 -0.12 -12.28 16.02
N GLY A 66 0.25 -11.58 14.94
CA GLY A 66 -0.51 -11.54 13.69
C GLY A 66 -1.84 -10.80 13.76
N ARG A 67 -2.01 -9.86 14.69
CA ARG A 67 -3.18 -8.98 14.80
C ARG A 67 -3.39 -8.13 13.55
N PHE A 68 -2.32 -7.73 12.86
CA PHE A 68 -2.37 -6.93 11.64
C PHE A 68 -2.38 -7.77 10.35
N ALA A 69 -2.58 -9.09 10.42
CA ALA A 69 -2.56 -9.97 9.25
C ALA A 69 -3.52 -9.52 8.13
N ALA A 70 -4.71 -9.04 8.48
CA ALA A 70 -5.66 -8.51 7.50
C ALA A 70 -5.18 -7.19 6.86
N LYS A 71 -4.59 -6.28 7.63
CA LYS A 71 -3.98 -5.05 7.10
C LYS A 71 -2.82 -5.38 6.15
N ILE A 72 -1.97 -6.33 6.53
CA ILE A 72 -0.85 -6.83 5.71
C ILE A 72 -1.37 -7.44 4.39
N ALA A 73 -2.43 -8.25 4.43
CA ALA A 73 -3.03 -8.83 3.22
C ALA A 73 -3.52 -7.75 2.25
N ILE A 74 -4.17 -6.68 2.75
CA ILE A 74 -4.62 -5.57 1.90
C ILE A 74 -3.43 -4.80 1.30
N LEU A 75 -2.33 -4.64 2.04
CA LEU A 75 -1.10 -4.03 1.51
C LEU A 75 -0.43 -4.93 0.45
N HIS A 76 -0.52 -6.26 0.59
CA HIS A 76 -0.10 -7.17 -0.47
C HIS A 76 -0.96 -7.03 -1.73
N GLU A 77 -2.29 -6.94 -1.61
CA GLU A 77 -3.19 -6.64 -2.74
C GLU A 77 -2.78 -5.32 -3.44
N ALA A 78 -2.40 -4.31 -2.66
CA ALA A 78 -1.92 -3.03 -3.19
C ALA A 78 -0.64 -3.20 -4.03
N VAL A 79 0.32 -3.98 -3.54
CA VAL A 79 1.58 -4.27 -4.25
C VAL A 79 1.29 -5.03 -5.55
N GLU A 80 0.44 -6.05 -5.51
CA GLU A 80 0.03 -6.81 -6.70
C GLU A 80 -0.54 -5.86 -7.77
N LEU A 81 -1.49 -4.99 -7.40
CA LEU A 81 -2.10 -4.01 -8.30
C LEU A 81 -1.10 -3.00 -8.90
N LEU A 82 0.03 -2.74 -8.24
CA LEU A 82 1.08 -1.85 -8.74
C LEU A 82 2.08 -2.58 -9.65
N THR A 83 2.24 -3.90 -9.48
CA THR A 83 3.13 -4.75 -10.28
C THR A 83 2.46 -5.40 -11.49
N GLU A 84 1.13 -5.51 -11.47
CA GLU A 84 0.33 -5.89 -12.64
C GLU A 84 0.24 -4.69 -13.60
N GLY A 85 1.10 -4.64 -14.61
CA GLY A 85 1.14 -3.57 -15.62
C GLY A 85 2.19 -3.78 -16.67
#